data_AF-A0AAA9SDK6-F1
#
_entry.id   AF-A0AAA9SDK6-F1
#
_cell.length_a   1.000
_cell.length_b   1.000
_cell.length_c   1.000
_cell.angle_alpha   90.00
_cell.angle_beta   90.00
_cell.angle_gamma   90.00
#
_symmetry.space_group_name_H-M   'P 1'
#
loop_
_entity.id
_entity.type
_entity.pdbx_description
1 polymer ?
#
loop_
_entity_poly.entity_id
_entity_poly.type
_entity_poly.pdbx_seq_one_letter_code
_entity_poly.pdbx_strand_id
1 'polypeptide(L)'
;MDSQKEALQRIISTLANKNDEIQNFIDTLNQTLKGVQENSSNILSELDEEFDSLYSILDEVKESMINSIKQEQARKSQELQSQLSQCNNALENSEELLEFATRSLDIKEPEEFSKGIFGEGNGTPLQYSFLENPMDRGAWWAAVHGVTKSWT
;
A
#
# COMPACT_ATOMS: atom_id res chain seq x y z
N MET A 1 79.98 17.38 61.48
CA MET A 1 79.15 16.20 61.12
C MET A 1 77.67 16.52 61.20
N ASP A 2 77.18 17.17 62.26
CA ASP A 2 75.73 17.41 62.44
C ASP A 2 75.07 18.28 61.38
N SER A 3 75.73 19.36 60.92
CA SER A 3 75.22 20.24 59.85
C SER A 3 74.95 19.50 58.53
N GLN A 4 75.79 18.52 58.15
CA GLN A 4 75.60 17.73 56.93
C GLN A 4 74.43 16.75 57.07
N LYS A 5 74.23 16.19 58.27
CA LYS A 5 73.12 15.30 58.58
C LYS A 5 71.77 16.02 58.53
N GLU A 6 71.69 17.22 59.08
CA GLU A 6 70.48 18.06 59.01
C GLU A 6 70.16 18.48 57.56
N ALA A 7 71.17 18.81 56.76
CA ALA A 7 70.97 19.14 55.35
C ALA A 7 70.41 17.94 54.57
N LEU A 8 70.95 16.75 54.82
CA LEU A 8 70.44 15.52 54.20
C LEU A 8 69.01 15.22 54.63
N GLN A 9 68.67 15.39 55.91
CA GLN A 9 67.30 15.22 56.41
C GLN A 9 66.31 16.17 55.71
N ARG A 10 66.67 17.46 55.54
CA ARG A 10 65.85 18.42 54.77
C ARG A 10 65.63 18.00 53.33
N ILE A 11 66.66 17.47 52.67
CA ILE A 11 66.57 16.96 51.30
C ILE A 11 65.62 15.76 51.26
N ILE A 12 65.78 14.80 52.18
CA ILE A 12 64.92 13.61 52.27
C ILE A 12 63.45 14.03 52.47
N SER A 13 63.15 14.94 53.40
CA SER A 13 61.79 15.42 53.62
C SER A 13 61.21 16.11 52.39
N THR A 14 62.02 16.86 51.64
CA THR A 14 61.57 17.52 50.41
C THR A 14 61.28 16.50 49.31
N LEU A 15 62.13 15.48 49.14
CA LEU A 15 61.89 14.39 48.20
C LEU A 15 60.65 13.59 48.56
N ALA A 16 60.44 13.28 49.85
CA ALA A 16 59.25 12.57 50.31
C ALA A 16 57.97 13.37 49.96
N ASN A 17 57.93 14.66 50.30
CA ASN A 17 56.80 15.51 49.95
C ASN A 17 56.57 15.59 48.44
N LYS A 18 57.65 15.66 47.63
CA LYS A 18 57.54 15.67 46.16
C LYS A 18 57.06 14.34 45.60
N ASN A 19 57.45 13.21 46.18
CA ASN A 19 56.90 11.91 45.81
C ASN A 19 55.40 11.83 46.10
N ASP A 20 54.96 12.32 47.27
CA ASP A 20 53.54 12.34 47.63
C ASP A 20 52.73 13.23 46.68
N GLU A 21 53.24 14.40 46.31
CA GLU A 21 52.63 15.28 45.29
C GLU A 21 52.51 14.58 43.93
N ILE A 22 53.57 13.90 43.48
CA ILE A 22 53.56 13.14 42.22
C ILE A 22 52.54 12.01 42.28
N GLN A 23 52.46 11.28 43.40
CA GLN A 23 51.49 10.19 43.56
C GLN A 23 50.05 10.70 43.48
N ASN A 24 49.74 11.80 44.17
CA ASN A 24 48.42 12.44 44.09
C ASN A 24 48.08 12.91 42.67
N PHE A 25 49.08 13.43 41.95
CA PHE A 25 48.90 13.84 40.55
C PHE A 25 48.63 12.65 39.64
N ILE A 26 49.34 11.53 39.83
CA ILE A 26 49.10 10.27 39.11
C ILE A 26 47.67 9.77 39.37
N ASP A 27 47.20 9.79 40.61
CA ASP A 27 45.84 9.36 40.96
C ASP A 27 44.78 10.23 40.30
N THR A 28 45.01 11.55 40.26
CA THR A 28 44.14 12.51 39.56
C THR A 28 44.09 12.25 38.06
N LEU A 29 45.25 11.97 37.43
CA LEU A 29 45.33 11.62 36.02
C LEU A 29 44.59 10.31 35.71
N ASN A 30 44.76 9.29 36.55
CA ASN A 30 44.06 8.02 36.40
C ASN A 30 42.54 8.18 36.51
N GLN A 31 42.06 8.98 37.46
CA GLN A 31 40.64 9.27 37.61
C GLN A 31 40.08 10.05 36.40
N THR A 32 40.84 11.02 35.91
CA THR A 32 40.46 11.80 34.71
C THR A 32 40.39 10.90 33.47
N LEU A 33 41.40 10.04 33.28
CA LEU A 33 41.44 9.07 32.18
C LEU A 33 40.22 8.13 32.22
N LYS A 34 39.92 7.59 33.40
CA LYS A 34 38.74 6.73 33.61
C LYS A 34 37.45 7.47 33.26
N GLY A 35 37.29 8.71 33.71
CA GLY A 35 36.11 9.52 33.39
C GLY A 35 35.96 9.77 31.88
N VAL A 36 37.05 10.04 31.17
CA VAL A 36 37.03 10.20 29.71
C VAL A 36 36.65 8.89 29.01
N GLN A 37 37.17 7.75 29.48
CA GLN A 37 36.86 6.43 28.92
C GLN A 37 35.38 6.07 29.13
N GLU A 38 34.85 6.26 30.34
CA GLU A 38 33.44 6.00 30.65
C GLU A 38 32.52 6.91 29.83
N ASN A 39 32.82 8.21 29.76
CA ASN A 39 32.05 9.17 28.95
C ASN A 39 32.05 8.80 27.46
N SER A 40 33.22 8.43 26.91
CA SER A 40 33.32 7.99 25.52
C SER A 40 32.52 6.73 25.26
N SER A 41 32.54 5.76 26.19
CA SER A 41 31.76 4.52 26.05
C SER A 41 30.26 4.79 26.09
N ASN A 42 29.82 5.68 26.98
CA ASN A 42 28.40 6.03 27.11
C ASN A 42 27.88 6.71 25.84
N ILE A 43 28.59 7.73 25.34
CA ILE A 43 28.20 8.44 24.12
C ILE A 43 28.17 7.51 22.90
N LEU A 44 29.12 6.56 22.81
CA LEU A 44 29.10 5.57 21.73
C LEU A 44 27.89 4.65 21.80
N SER A 45 27.49 4.22 23.01
CA SER A 45 26.29 3.40 23.21
C SER A 45 25.01 4.17 22.86
N GLU A 46 24.88 5.41 23.33
CA GLU A 46 23.73 6.28 23.02
C GLU A 46 23.61 6.49 21.50
N LEU A 47 24.73 6.69 20.81
CA LEU A 47 24.73 6.83 19.36
C LEU A 47 24.27 5.56 18.64
N ASP A 48 24.70 4.38 19.11
CA ASP A 48 24.31 3.09 18.54
C ASP A 48 22.79 2.86 18.70
N GLU A 49 22.24 3.15 19.88
CA GLU A 49 20.81 3.06 20.17
C GLU A 49 19.97 3.99 19.26
N GLU A 50 20.45 5.20 19.00
CA GLU A 50 19.78 6.13 18.07
C GLU A 50 19.80 5.59 16.62
N PHE A 51 20.89 4.95 16.19
CA PHE A 51 20.93 4.30 14.87
C PHE A 51 19.99 3.11 14.78
N ASP A 52 19.91 2.27 15.81
CA ASP A 52 18.97 1.14 15.87
C ASP A 52 17.51 1.61 15.80
N SER A 53 17.20 2.71 16.47
CA SER A 53 15.89 3.38 16.38
C SER A 53 15.61 3.86 14.96
N LEU A 54 16.57 4.53 14.32
CA LEU A 54 16.44 5.00 12.93
C LEU A 54 16.24 3.83 11.94
N TYR A 55 16.96 2.72 12.11
CA TYR A 55 16.78 1.53 11.27
C TYR A 55 15.38 0.91 11.45
N SER A 56 14.87 0.88 12.68
CA SER A 56 13.52 0.39 12.96
C SER A 56 12.45 1.24 12.26
N ILE A 57 12.55 2.56 12.37
CA ILE A 57 11.64 3.49 11.68
C ILE A 57 11.73 3.33 10.16
N LEU A 58 12.94 3.17 9.63
CA LEU A 58 13.14 2.99 8.19
C LEU A 58 12.47 1.70 7.70
N ASP A 59 12.58 0.60 8.45
CA ASP A 59 11.94 -0.66 8.10
C ASP A 59 10.41 -0.58 8.22
N GLU A 60 9.88 0.08 9.25
CA GLU A 60 8.44 0.33 9.39
C GLU A 60 7.87 1.12 8.20
N VAL A 61 8.55 2.20 7.78
CA VAL A 61 8.14 3.01 6.63
C VAL A 61 8.22 2.21 5.34
N LYS A 62 9.28 1.41 5.17
CA LYS A 62 9.45 0.52 4.01
C LYS A 62 8.29 -0.48 3.94
N GLU A 63 7.98 -1.18 5.03
CA GLU A 63 6.88 -2.14 5.06
C GLU A 63 5.52 -1.49 4.83
N SER A 64 5.29 -0.30 5.39
CA SER A 64 4.08 0.50 5.14
C SER A 64 3.89 0.85 3.64
N MET A 65 4.97 1.28 2.98
CA MET A 65 4.94 1.60 1.56
C MET A 65 4.70 0.35 0.69
N ILE A 66 5.35 -0.77 1.03
CA ILE A 66 5.14 -2.07 0.35
C ILE A 66 3.68 -2.49 0.47
N ASN A 67 3.09 -2.41 1.67
CA ASN A 67 1.71 -2.77 1.92
C ASN A 67 0.74 -1.86 1.15
N SER A 68 1.00 -0.56 1.10
CA SER A 68 0.21 0.41 0.32
C SER A 68 0.20 0.05 -1.18
N ILE A 69 1.37 -0.29 -1.75
CA ILE A 69 1.48 -0.69 -3.15
C ILE A 69 0.71 -2.00 -3.40
N LYS A 70 0.86 -3.01 -2.53
CA LYS A 70 0.15 -4.30 -2.64
C LYS A 70 -1.37 -4.10 -2.58
N GLN A 71 -1.85 -3.28 -1.65
CA GLN A 71 -3.27 -2.98 -1.51
C GLN A 71 -3.82 -2.29 -2.77
N GLU A 72 -3.09 -1.30 -3.30
CA GLU A 72 -3.51 -0.56 -4.49
C GLU A 72 -3.51 -1.44 -5.74
N GLN A 73 -2.51 -2.34 -5.87
CA GLN A 73 -2.49 -3.36 -6.92
C GLN A 73 -3.71 -4.28 -6.84
N ALA A 74 -4.03 -4.80 -5.64
CA ALA A 74 -5.18 -5.68 -5.44
C ALA A 74 -6.49 -4.98 -5.77
N ARG A 75 -6.67 -3.75 -5.28
CA ARG A 75 -7.85 -2.91 -5.55
C ARG A 75 -8.06 -2.69 -7.05
N LYS A 76 -7.00 -2.28 -7.77
CA LYS A 76 -7.08 -2.02 -9.21
C LYS A 76 -7.33 -3.31 -10.01
N SER A 77 -6.74 -4.43 -9.59
CA SER A 77 -6.96 -5.73 -10.23
C SER A 77 -8.41 -6.19 -10.07
N GLN A 78 -8.96 -6.04 -8.86
CA GLN A 78 -10.35 -6.39 -8.57
C GLN A 78 -11.34 -5.51 -9.37
N GLU A 79 -11.07 -4.21 -9.47
CA GLU A 79 -11.88 -3.29 -10.26
C GLU A 79 -11.90 -3.70 -11.74
N LEU A 80 -10.73 -3.98 -12.32
CA LEU A 80 -10.64 -4.43 -13.72
C LEU A 80 -11.34 -5.77 -13.94
N GLN A 81 -11.23 -6.72 -13.00
CA GLN A 81 -11.96 -7.98 -13.07
C GLN A 81 -13.49 -7.77 -13.01
N SER A 82 -13.95 -6.87 -12.15
CA SER A 82 -15.37 -6.50 -12.08
C SER A 82 -15.87 -5.91 -13.39
N GLN A 83 -15.11 -4.98 -13.97
CA GLN A 83 -15.43 -4.37 -15.26
C GLN A 83 -15.44 -5.40 -16.40
N LEU A 84 -14.46 -6.29 -16.46
CA LEU A 84 -14.42 -7.37 -17.45
C LEU A 84 -15.64 -8.30 -17.34
N SER A 85 -16.03 -8.66 -16.11
CA SER A 85 -17.23 -9.47 -15.87
C SER A 85 -18.49 -8.79 -16.40
N GLN A 86 -18.65 -7.50 -16.10
CA GLN A 86 -19.78 -6.70 -16.59
C GLN A 86 -19.79 -6.60 -18.12
N CYS A 87 -18.63 -6.34 -18.75
CA CYS A 87 -18.53 -6.30 -20.20
C CYS A 87 -18.86 -7.64 -20.85
N ASN A 88 -18.40 -8.75 -20.28
CA ASN A 88 -18.70 -10.09 -20.79
C ASN A 88 -20.20 -10.40 -20.70
N ASN A 89 -20.85 -10.09 -19.57
CA ASN A 89 -22.30 -10.27 -19.43
C ASN A 89 -23.08 -9.40 -20.43
N ALA A 90 -22.67 -8.14 -20.60
CA ALA A 90 -23.30 -7.24 -21.58
C ALA A 90 -23.10 -7.72 -23.02
N LEU A 91 -21.94 -8.30 -23.34
CA LEU A 91 -21.66 -8.88 -24.64
C LEU A 91 -22.53 -10.12 -24.89
N GLU A 92 -22.61 -11.04 -23.93
CA GLU A 92 -23.45 -12.25 -24.00
C GLU A 92 -24.93 -11.88 -24.24
N ASN A 93 -25.45 -10.94 -23.44
CA ASN A 93 -26.79 -10.38 -23.61
C ASN A 93 -27.02 -9.79 -25.01
N SER A 94 -26.02 -9.08 -25.56
CA SER A 94 -26.10 -8.51 -26.91
C SER A 94 -26.03 -9.58 -28.01
N GLU A 95 -25.24 -10.64 -27.82
CA GLU A 95 -25.14 -11.77 -28.75
C GLU A 95 -26.45 -12.55 -28.81
N GLU A 96 -27.08 -12.82 -27.67
CA GLU A 96 -28.40 -13.45 -27.59
C GLU A 96 -29.48 -12.60 -28.28
N LEU A 97 -29.46 -11.28 -28.08
CA LEU A 97 -30.41 -10.37 -28.73
C LEU A 97 -30.21 -10.35 -30.26
N LEU A 98 -28.96 -10.34 -30.72
CA LEU A 98 -28.64 -10.39 -32.15
C LEU A 98 -29.12 -11.71 -32.77
N GLU A 99 -28.90 -12.82 -32.08
CA GLU A 99 -29.36 -14.14 -32.53
C GLU A 99 -30.89 -14.18 -32.63
N PHE A 100 -31.60 -13.64 -31.64
CA PHE A 100 -33.05 -13.52 -31.66
C PHE A 100 -33.55 -12.67 -32.83
N ALA A 101 -32.96 -11.49 -33.05
CA ALA A 101 -33.32 -10.60 -34.15
C ALA A 101 -33.09 -11.30 -35.51
N THR A 102 -31.99 -12.03 -35.64
CA THR A 102 -31.65 -12.78 -36.86
C THR A 102 -32.65 -13.91 -37.13
N ARG A 103 -33.01 -14.71 -36.11
CA ARG A 103 -34.05 -15.75 -36.23
C ARG A 103 -35.40 -15.17 -36.61
N SER A 104 -35.74 -14.00 -36.05
CA SER A 104 -37.02 -13.34 -36.32
C SER A 104 -37.12 -12.87 -37.77
N LEU A 105 -36.01 -12.42 -38.38
CA LEU A 105 -35.98 -12.03 -39.80
C LEU A 105 -36.25 -13.18 -40.77
N ASP A 106 -36.01 -14.43 -40.37
CA ASP A 106 -36.26 -15.62 -41.21
C ASP A 106 -37.75 -16.05 -41.20
N ILE A 107 -38.59 -15.42 -40.38
CA ILE A 107 -40.03 -15.67 -40.35
C ILE A 107 -40.68 -15.08 -41.61
N LYS A 108 -41.24 -15.96 -42.46
CA LYS A 108 -41.81 -15.60 -43.76
C LYS A 108 -43.25 -15.11 -43.69
N GLU A 109 -43.98 -15.48 -42.65
CA GLU A 109 -45.39 -15.11 -42.48
C GLU A 109 -45.55 -13.89 -41.57
N PRO A 110 -46.22 -12.80 -42.02
CA PRO A 110 -46.34 -11.56 -41.25
C PRO A 110 -47.05 -11.73 -39.89
N GLU A 111 -48.03 -12.65 -39.83
CA GLU A 111 -48.79 -12.95 -38.63
C GLU A 111 -47.91 -13.70 -37.60
N GLU A 112 -47.08 -14.63 -38.06
CA GLU A 112 -46.11 -15.34 -37.21
C GLU A 112 -44.95 -14.45 -36.77
N PHE A 113 -44.51 -13.51 -37.62
CA PHE A 113 -43.47 -12.54 -37.27
C PHE A 113 -43.93 -11.61 -36.15
N SER A 114 -45.14 -11.04 -36.29
CA SER A 114 -45.75 -10.20 -35.27
C SER A 114 -45.93 -10.97 -33.96
N LYS A 115 -46.41 -12.21 -34.03
CA LYS A 115 -46.56 -13.10 -32.87
C LYS A 115 -45.23 -13.46 -32.21
N GLY A 116 -44.17 -13.70 -32.99
CA GLY A 116 -42.83 -14.04 -32.48
C GLY A 116 -42.11 -12.87 -31.80
N ILE A 117 -42.36 -11.64 -32.23
CA ILE A 117 -41.75 -10.42 -31.68
C ILE A 117 -42.52 -9.87 -30.47
N PHE A 118 -43.86 -9.94 -30.48
CA PHE A 118 -44.72 -9.29 -29.47
C PHE A 118 -45.43 -10.27 -28.50
N GLY A 119 -45.37 -11.58 -28.74
CA GLY A 119 -46.12 -12.57 -27.94
C GLY A 119 -47.63 -12.56 -28.23
N GLU A 120 -48.33 -13.63 -27.85
CA GLU A 120 -49.79 -13.76 -28.05
C GLU A 120 -50.58 -12.75 -27.20
N GLY A 121 -50.84 -11.58 -27.77
CA GLY A 121 -51.93 -10.71 -27.35
C GLY A 121 -51.56 -9.64 -26.33
N ASN A 122 -52.13 -8.44 -26.56
CA ASN A 122 -52.18 -7.25 -25.69
C ASN A 122 -51.00 -6.27 -25.69
N GLY A 123 -50.10 -6.27 -26.69
CA GLY A 123 -49.16 -5.15 -26.88
C GLY A 123 -48.22 -4.86 -25.69
N THR A 124 -48.11 -5.79 -24.74
CA THR A 124 -47.03 -5.78 -23.76
C THR A 124 -45.89 -6.64 -24.33
N PRO A 125 -44.70 -6.08 -24.55
CA PRO A 125 -43.55 -6.88 -24.96
C PRO A 125 -43.31 -7.96 -23.90
N LEU A 126 -42.97 -9.19 -24.32
CA LEU A 126 -42.26 -10.12 -23.44
C LEU A 126 -41.14 -9.31 -22.77
N GLN A 127 -41.10 -9.27 -21.44
CA GLN A 127 -40.09 -8.52 -20.73
C GLN A 127 -38.72 -9.07 -21.15
N TYR A 128 -38.06 -8.39 -22.07
CA TYR A 128 -36.74 -8.77 -22.56
C TYR A 128 -35.76 -8.58 -21.41
N SER A 129 -35.58 -9.65 -20.64
CA SER A 129 -34.62 -9.77 -19.54
C SER A 129 -33.18 -9.60 -19.99
N PHE A 130 -32.91 -9.72 -21.29
CA PHE A 130 -31.60 -9.56 -21.94
C PHE A 130 -31.09 -8.11 -21.94
N LEU A 131 -31.97 -7.12 -21.91
CA LEU A 131 -31.57 -5.72 -21.87
C LEU A 131 -31.53 -5.28 -20.41
N GLU A 132 -30.38 -5.40 -19.74
CA GLU A 132 -30.21 -4.98 -18.33
C GLU A 132 -30.55 -3.50 -18.12
N ASN A 133 -30.22 -2.64 -19.11
CA ASN A 133 -30.42 -1.20 -19.03
C ASN A 133 -31.83 -0.78 -19.50
N PRO A 134 -32.63 -0.06 -18.68
CA PRO A 134 -33.94 0.45 -19.07
C PRO A 134 -33.92 1.41 -20.27
N MET A 135 -32.81 2.12 -20.53
CA MET A 135 -32.71 3.03 -21.67
C MET A 135 -32.59 2.28 -23.01
N ASP A 136 -31.87 1.16 -23.01
CA ASP A 136 -31.66 0.33 -24.21
C ASP A 136 -32.95 -0.45 -24.57
N ARG A 137 -33.77 -0.80 -23.56
CA ARG A 137 -35.13 -1.33 -23.74
C ARG A 137 -36.03 -0.37 -24.53
N GLY A 138 -35.94 0.94 -24.25
CA GLY A 138 -36.75 1.97 -24.92
C GLY A 138 -36.34 2.18 -26.38
N ALA A 139 -35.03 2.24 -26.66
CA ALA A 139 -34.52 2.40 -28.02
C ALA A 139 -34.85 1.20 -28.91
N TRP A 140 -34.71 -0.02 -28.38
CA TRP A 140 -35.04 -1.24 -29.09
C TRP A 140 -36.54 -1.33 -29.42
N TRP A 141 -37.40 -0.97 -28.46
CA TRP A 141 -38.86 -0.93 -28.67
C TRP A 141 -39.27 0.04 -29.78
N ALA A 142 -38.66 1.22 -29.84
CA ALA A 142 -38.94 2.21 -30.89
C ALA A 142 -38.57 1.71 -32.29
N ALA A 143 -37.43 1.01 -32.41
CA ALA A 143 -36.98 0.45 -33.68
C ALA A 143 -37.93 -0.66 -34.19
N VAL A 144 -38.31 -1.60 -33.31
CA VAL A 144 -39.19 -2.72 -33.65
C VAL A 144 -40.60 -2.26 -34.04
N HIS A 145 -41.18 -1.31 -33.31
CA HIS A 145 -42.48 -0.73 -33.67
C HIS A 145 -42.48 0.06 -34.98
N GLY A 146 -41.35 0.65 -35.35
CA GLY A 146 -41.18 1.30 -36.65
C GLY A 146 -41.26 0.31 -37.81
N VAL A 147 -40.59 -0.84 -37.68
CA VAL A 147 -40.58 -1.90 -38.70
C VAL A 147 -41.98 -2.49 -38.89
N THR A 148 -42.70 -2.80 -37.82
CA THR A 148 -44.01 -3.46 -37.93
C THR A 148 -45.09 -2.56 -38.51
N LYS A 149 -45.06 -1.25 -38.23
CA LYS A 149 -45.92 -0.26 -38.89
C LYS A 149 -45.64 -0.08 -40.38
N SER A 150 -44.44 -0.44 -40.85
CA SER A 150 -44.09 -0.35 -42.27
C SER A 150 -44.61 -1.54 -43.10
N TRP A 151 -45.08 -2.60 -42.44
CA TRP A 151 -45.59 -3.83 -43.08
C TRP A 151 -47.13 -3.92 -43.06
N THR A 152 -47.82 -2.95 -42.44
CA THR A 152 -49.27 -2.70 -42.56
C THR A 152 -49.56 -1.62 -43.59
#